data_AF-A0A835PX36-F1
#
_entry.id   AF-A0A835PX36-F1
#
_cell.length_a   1.000
_cell.length_b   1.000
_cell.length_c   1.000
_cell.angle_alpha   90.00
_cell.angle_beta   90.00
_cell.angle_gamma   90.00
#
_symmetry.space_group_name_H-M   'P 1'
#
loop_
_entity.id
_entity.type
_entity.pdbx_description
1 polymer ?
#
loop_
_entity_poly.entity_id
_entity_poly.type
_entity_poly.pdbx_seq_one_letter_code
_entity_poly.pdbx_strand_id
1 'polypeptide(L)'
;MDAKDLEPWASSRISIGVKEWEVSYTGLEGLEYRSLSISVEEEIVSAITLTLASIPHCELKKSSLASLLSSSYGAIQKLIDAERQHPLKQHLTDYTQVMNSAIRALYRMGTILGHLSAPLSSDQTEDDTILVILCMVWPPLEKIFNSAHMENGNLSAAACRCLSQAIHSSGEQFHMLLPKVLDCLSANFLLFQTHECYIKTAAVVIEAFGYREEYGSLCISTFQRLNSAESIASLNSSYVCDQEPDLVEAYTNFACAFVRFCPKAVITAAGSMLEVSFQKAAICCTAMHRGAALAAMSYMSCTKSATILQQLGAICSLAERTSWAAVMSWNSLGGWLQSTVRALPAEYLRQGEAETLVPLWLNALASAASDYLASKTCADASTDHAYMQGKEEEL
;
A
#
# COMPACT_ATOMS: atom_id res chain seq x y z
N MET A 1 27.00 -6.75 11.93
CA MET A 1 26.96 -7.74 13.01
C MET A 1 27.16 -9.10 12.37
N ASP A 2 28.30 -9.70 12.67
CA ASP A 2 28.66 -11.03 12.20
C ASP A 2 27.94 -12.09 13.04
N ALA A 3 27.80 -13.30 12.52
CA ALA A 3 27.11 -14.42 13.18
C ALA A 3 27.67 -14.81 14.57
N LYS A 4 28.78 -14.19 15.00
CA LYS A 4 29.37 -14.38 16.34
C LYS A 4 28.79 -13.45 17.41
N ASP A 5 28.09 -12.37 17.03
CA ASP A 5 27.52 -11.41 18.00
C ASP A 5 26.22 -11.91 18.65
N LEU A 6 25.73 -13.11 18.28
CA LEU A 6 24.51 -13.74 18.80
C LEU A 6 24.76 -14.71 19.98
N GLU A 7 26.02 -14.97 20.36
CA GLU A 7 26.34 -15.94 21.41
C GLU A 7 25.95 -15.60 22.86
N PRO A 8 25.76 -14.34 23.32
CA PRO A 8 25.49 -14.11 24.75
C PRO A 8 24.13 -14.64 25.24
N TRP A 9 23.21 -14.96 24.33
CA TRP A 9 21.82 -15.33 24.66
C TRP A 9 21.57 -16.84 24.68
N ALA A 10 22.60 -17.66 24.42
CA ALA A 10 22.48 -19.11 24.31
C ALA A 10 22.48 -19.87 25.66
N SER A 11 22.61 -19.18 26.80
CA SER A 11 22.88 -19.83 28.11
C SER A 11 21.66 -20.01 29.03
N SER A 12 20.44 -19.86 28.53
CA SER A 12 19.22 -20.23 29.29
C SER A 12 18.23 -20.92 28.37
N ARG A 13 18.51 -22.20 28.07
CA ARG A 13 17.65 -23.06 27.26
C ARG A 13 16.40 -23.44 28.05
N ILE A 14 15.29 -22.75 27.80
CA ILE A 14 14.00 -23.44 27.79
C ILE A 14 13.91 -24.13 26.43
N SER A 15 14.23 -25.41 26.40
CA SER A 15 14.08 -26.26 25.22
C SER A 15 12.59 -26.52 24.97
N ILE A 16 11.86 -25.54 24.44
CA ILE A 16 10.72 -25.87 23.59
C ILE A 16 11.36 -26.31 22.28
N GLY A 17 11.25 -27.60 21.93
CA GLY A 17 11.82 -28.15 20.71
C GLY A 17 11.21 -27.48 19.49
N VAL A 18 11.83 -26.41 19.00
CA VAL A 18 11.49 -25.72 17.74
C VAL A 18 12.71 -25.73 16.82
N LYS A 19 13.52 -26.81 16.85
CA LYS A 19 14.75 -26.89 16.06
C LYS A 19 14.58 -27.44 14.66
N GLU A 20 13.44 -28.03 14.34
CA GLU A 20 13.06 -28.44 13.00
C GLU A 20 11.54 -28.55 13.02
N TRP A 21 10.84 -27.90 12.09
CA TRP A 21 9.45 -28.27 11.80
C TRP A 21 9.41 -29.57 10.99
N GLU A 22 10.17 -30.57 11.42
CA GLU A 22 9.84 -31.97 11.20
C GLU A 22 8.84 -32.33 12.29
N VAL A 23 7.55 -32.12 11.97
CA VAL A 23 6.46 -32.56 12.84
C VAL A 23 6.49 -34.09 12.86
N SER A 24 7.22 -34.65 13.81
CA SER A 24 7.16 -36.05 14.17
C SER A 24 5.89 -36.28 14.98
N TYR A 25 4.79 -36.59 14.29
CA TYR A 25 3.64 -37.22 14.92
C TYR A 25 4.03 -38.65 15.33
N THR A 26 4.61 -38.81 16.52
CA THR A 26 4.73 -40.15 17.13
C THR A 26 3.35 -40.56 17.63
N GLY A 27 2.56 -41.15 16.75
CA GLY A 27 1.26 -41.71 17.14
C GLY A 27 0.25 -41.94 16.03
N LEU A 28 0.65 -42.24 14.78
CA LEU A 28 -0.20 -42.91 13.78
C LEU A 28 0.70 -43.37 12.64
N GLU A 29 0.94 -44.68 12.57
CA GLU A 29 1.66 -45.32 11.47
C GLU A 29 0.95 -45.03 10.13
N GLY A 30 1.68 -44.48 9.16
CA GLY A 30 1.28 -44.56 7.74
C GLY A 30 0.70 -43.31 7.08
N LEU A 31 1.27 -42.11 7.28
CA LEU A 31 0.98 -40.95 6.43
C LEU A 31 2.28 -40.30 5.93
N GLU A 32 2.39 -40.21 4.60
CA GLU A 32 3.42 -39.50 3.86
C GLU A 32 3.70 -38.10 4.46
N TYR A 33 4.97 -37.69 4.44
CA TYR A 33 5.47 -36.37 4.87
C TYR A 33 4.76 -35.24 4.10
N ARG A 34 3.56 -34.84 4.52
CA ARG A 34 2.86 -33.70 3.92
C ARG A 34 3.39 -32.43 4.54
N SER A 35 4.15 -31.67 3.76
CA SER A 35 4.42 -30.26 4.07
C SER A 35 3.09 -29.55 4.33
N LEU A 36 2.98 -28.84 5.45
CA LEU A 36 1.82 -27.99 5.75
C LEU A 36 1.53 -27.02 4.58
N SER A 37 0.31 -26.54 4.42
CA SER A 37 0.06 -25.41 3.52
C SER A 37 0.55 -24.11 4.17
N ILE A 38 0.87 -23.09 3.36
CA ILE A 38 1.33 -21.79 3.88
C ILE A 38 0.27 -21.17 4.81
N SER A 39 -1.02 -21.28 4.47
CA SER A 39 -2.12 -20.76 5.29
C SER A 39 -2.21 -21.42 6.67
N VAL A 40 -2.11 -22.75 6.75
CA VAL A 40 -2.15 -23.46 8.05
C VAL A 40 -0.93 -23.13 8.90
N GLU A 41 0.22 -23.02 8.25
CA GLU A 41 1.46 -22.62 8.90
C GLU A 41 1.37 -21.19 9.48
N GLU A 42 0.75 -20.25 8.76
CA GLU A 42 0.50 -18.89 9.25
C GLU A 42 -0.43 -18.88 10.48
N GLU A 43 -1.51 -19.67 10.48
CA GLU A 43 -2.42 -19.76 11.63
C GLU A 43 -1.73 -20.30 12.88
N ILE A 44 -0.90 -21.34 12.72
CA ILE A 44 -0.12 -21.92 13.82
C ILE A 44 0.88 -20.89 14.36
N VAL A 45 1.62 -20.22 13.46
CA VAL A 45 2.59 -19.19 13.85
C VAL A 45 1.91 -18.00 14.52
N SER A 46 0.71 -17.63 14.06
CA SER A 46 -0.11 -16.59 14.69
C SER A 46 -0.48 -16.97 16.12
N ALA A 47 -1.02 -18.16 16.34
CA ALA A 47 -1.41 -18.64 17.67
C ALA A 47 -0.21 -18.72 18.62
N ILE A 48 0.94 -19.20 18.15
CA ILE A 48 2.19 -19.23 18.93
C ILE A 48 2.61 -17.79 19.27
N THR A 49 2.62 -16.89 18.30
CA THR A 49 3.06 -15.50 18.50
C THR A 49 2.19 -14.78 19.52
N LEU A 50 0.85 -14.94 19.45
CA LEU A 50 -0.08 -14.36 20.43
C LEU A 50 0.14 -14.91 21.84
N THR A 51 0.42 -16.22 21.95
CA THR A 51 0.75 -16.86 23.23
C THR A 51 2.06 -16.31 23.80
N LEU A 52 3.09 -16.17 22.97
CA LEU A 52 4.38 -15.60 23.37
C LEU A 52 4.28 -14.10 23.72
N ALA A 53 3.46 -13.34 22.99
CA ALA A 53 3.23 -11.92 23.25
C ALA A 53 2.54 -11.69 24.61
N SER A 54 1.80 -12.68 25.10
CA SER A 54 1.12 -12.65 26.41
C SER A 54 2.06 -12.94 27.59
N ILE A 55 3.35 -13.25 27.35
CA ILE A 55 4.32 -13.51 28.41
C ILE A 55 4.70 -12.19 29.11
N PRO A 56 4.50 -12.06 30.44
CA PRO A 56 4.78 -10.81 31.16
C PRO A 56 6.27 -10.52 31.34
N HIS A 57 7.13 -11.54 31.25
CA HIS A 57 8.57 -11.40 31.42
C HIS A 57 9.25 -10.96 30.10
N CYS A 58 9.57 -9.66 30.00
CA CYS A 58 10.09 -9.01 28.79
C CYS A 58 11.28 -9.74 28.13
N GLU A 59 12.29 -10.17 28.90
CA GLU A 59 13.45 -10.88 28.33
C GLU A 59 13.12 -12.30 27.83
N LEU A 60 12.12 -12.95 28.44
CA LEU A 60 11.68 -14.28 28.00
C LEU A 60 10.83 -14.16 26.74
N LYS A 61 9.98 -13.12 26.66
CA LYS A 61 9.25 -12.74 25.45
C LYS A 61 10.23 -12.47 24.29
N LYS A 62 11.22 -11.59 24.48
CA LYS A 62 12.25 -11.27 23.47
C LYS A 62 13.02 -12.50 23.00
N SER A 63 13.55 -13.29 23.93
CA SER A 63 14.33 -14.49 23.59
C SER A 63 13.51 -15.56 22.86
N SER A 64 12.24 -15.72 23.24
CA SER A 64 11.32 -16.69 22.60
C SER A 64 10.91 -16.25 21.20
N LEU A 65 10.63 -14.96 20.99
CA LEU A 65 10.36 -14.39 19.67
C LEU A 65 11.60 -14.45 18.77
N ALA A 66 12.78 -14.15 19.29
CA ALA A 66 14.05 -14.30 18.56
C ALA A 66 14.30 -15.77 18.16
N SER A 67 14.02 -16.71 19.07
CA SER A 67 14.12 -18.14 18.77
C SER A 67 13.14 -18.57 17.67
N LEU A 68 11.91 -18.05 17.68
CA LEU A 68 10.92 -18.34 16.64
C LEU A 68 11.38 -17.84 15.26
N LEU A 69 12.00 -16.65 15.21
CA LEU A 69 12.54 -16.05 14.00
C LEU A 69 13.83 -16.74 13.51
N SER A 70 14.57 -17.43 14.37
CA SER A 70 15.87 -18.05 14.05
C SER A 70 15.82 -18.99 12.83
N SER A 71 14.76 -19.81 12.74
CA SER A 71 14.57 -20.73 11.62
C SER A 71 14.34 -20.00 10.29
N SER A 72 13.61 -18.87 10.34
CA SER A 72 13.37 -18.01 9.19
C SER A 72 14.65 -17.33 8.72
N TYR A 73 15.47 -16.82 9.65
CA TYR A 73 16.78 -16.26 9.33
C TYR A 73 17.70 -17.29 8.68
N GLY A 74 17.72 -18.52 9.18
CA GLY A 74 18.51 -19.61 8.60
C GLY A 74 18.11 -19.91 7.15
N ALA A 75 16.81 -19.91 6.83
CA ALA A 75 16.33 -20.15 5.47
C ALA A 75 16.68 -18.99 4.51
N ILE A 76 16.53 -17.74 4.96
CA ILE A 76 16.90 -16.54 4.20
C ILE A 76 18.41 -16.52 3.95
N GLN A 77 19.22 -16.80 4.98
CA GLN A 77 20.67 -16.80 4.86
C GLN A 77 21.16 -17.88 3.90
N LYS A 78 20.56 -19.07 3.90
CA LYS A 78 20.85 -20.13 2.92
C LYS A 78 20.60 -19.66 1.47
N LEU A 79 19.54 -18.90 1.23
CA LEU A 79 19.27 -18.33 -0.09
C LEU A 79 20.32 -17.27 -0.48
N ILE A 80 20.66 -16.36 0.43
CA ILE A 80 21.69 -15.34 0.19
C ILE A 80 23.07 -15.99 -0.08
N ASP A 81 23.41 -17.05 0.65
CA ASP A 81 24.69 -17.75 0.47
C ASP A 81 24.74 -18.55 -0.84
N ALA A 82 23.58 -19.02 -1.32
CA ALA A 82 23.44 -19.66 -2.62
C ALA A 82 23.75 -18.73 -3.82
N GLU A 83 23.69 -17.40 -3.63
CA GLU A 83 24.11 -16.41 -4.62
C GLU A 83 25.64 -16.31 -4.74
N ARG A 84 26.35 -16.45 -3.61
CA ARG A 84 27.81 -16.26 -3.50
C ARG A 84 28.60 -17.45 -4.02
N GLN A 85 28.05 -18.65 -3.89
CA GLN A 85 28.62 -19.88 -4.44
C GLN A 85 28.04 -20.06 -5.84
N HIS A 86 28.90 -20.04 -6.88
CA HIS A 86 28.57 -20.15 -8.31
C HIS A 86 27.31 -20.99 -8.65
N PRO A 87 26.58 -20.62 -9.72
CA PRO A 87 25.13 -20.66 -9.77
C PRO A 87 24.59 -22.08 -9.59
N LEU A 88 23.84 -22.30 -8.52
CA LEU A 88 22.97 -23.46 -8.29
C LEU A 88 21.92 -23.69 -9.40
N LYS A 89 21.97 -22.95 -10.52
CA LYS A 89 21.32 -23.30 -11.79
C LYS A 89 21.72 -24.69 -12.32
N GLN A 90 22.79 -25.31 -11.81
CA GLN A 90 23.15 -26.70 -12.14
C GLN A 90 22.28 -27.75 -11.42
N HIS A 91 21.60 -27.39 -10.31
CA HIS A 91 20.63 -28.24 -9.62
C HIS A 91 19.35 -27.46 -9.33
N LEU A 92 18.50 -27.33 -10.36
CA LEU A 92 17.23 -26.57 -10.32
C LEU A 92 16.32 -26.95 -9.14
N THR A 93 16.31 -28.23 -8.76
CA THR A 93 15.48 -28.76 -7.67
C THR A 93 15.91 -28.22 -6.31
N ASP A 94 17.22 -28.21 -6.03
CA ASP A 94 17.77 -27.76 -4.75
C ASP A 94 17.57 -26.24 -4.58
N TYR A 95 17.81 -25.48 -5.66
CA TYR A 95 17.56 -24.04 -5.66
C TYR A 95 16.07 -23.72 -5.44
N THR A 96 15.17 -24.45 -6.09
CA THR A 96 13.72 -24.26 -5.93
C THR A 96 13.28 -24.56 -4.49
N GLN A 97 13.86 -25.58 -3.86
CA GLN A 97 13.59 -25.90 -2.46
C GLN A 97 14.09 -24.80 -1.51
N VAL A 98 15.30 -24.28 -1.73
CA VAL A 98 15.87 -23.17 -0.94
C VAL A 98 15.02 -21.90 -1.12
N MET A 99 14.62 -21.58 -2.34
CA MET A 99 13.74 -20.46 -2.67
C MET A 99 12.38 -20.58 -1.95
N ASN A 100 11.72 -21.72 -2.07
CA ASN A 100 10.44 -21.96 -1.40
C ASN A 100 10.56 -21.88 0.12
N SER A 101 11.68 -22.35 0.69
CA SER A 101 11.94 -22.25 2.13
C SER A 101 12.10 -20.79 2.57
N ALA A 102 12.77 -19.95 1.77
CA ALA A 102 12.91 -18.52 2.04
C ALA A 102 11.57 -17.76 1.91
N ILE A 103 10.75 -18.09 0.91
CA ILE A 103 9.41 -17.52 0.75
C ILE A 103 8.55 -17.80 2.01
N ARG A 104 8.55 -19.06 2.48
CA ARG A 104 7.83 -19.44 3.71
C ARG A 104 8.39 -18.74 4.94
N ALA A 105 9.70 -18.62 5.04
CA ALA A 105 10.36 -17.87 6.12
C ALA A 105 9.90 -16.41 6.17
N LEU A 106 9.77 -15.74 5.03
CA LEU A 106 9.25 -14.36 4.94
C LEU A 106 7.79 -14.27 5.37
N TYR A 107 6.94 -15.21 4.97
CA TYR A 107 5.55 -15.27 5.45
C TYR A 107 5.48 -15.44 6.98
N ARG A 108 6.27 -16.36 7.54
CA ARG A 108 6.38 -16.52 9.01
C ARG A 108 6.82 -15.23 9.70
N MET A 109 7.86 -14.58 9.19
CA MET A 109 8.36 -13.32 9.74
C MET A 109 7.29 -12.24 9.70
N GLY A 110 6.57 -12.11 8.58
CA GLY A 110 5.46 -11.18 8.45
C GLY A 110 4.35 -11.44 9.46
N THR A 111 3.92 -12.70 9.63
CA THR A 111 2.91 -13.08 10.62
C THR A 111 3.37 -12.76 12.05
N ILE A 112 4.61 -13.07 12.40
CA ILE A 112 5.16 -12.76 13.73
C ILE A 112 5.11 -11.25 13.97
N LEU A 113 5.62 -10.47 13.01
CA LEU A 113 5.65 -9.00 13.09
C LEU A 113 4.25 -8.40 13.19
N GLY A 114 3.28 -8.91 12.42
CA GLY A 114 1.90 -8.43 12.42
C GLY A 114 1.18 -8.58 13.77
N HIS A 115 1.64 -9.50 14.63
CA HIS A 115 1.04 -9.75 15.94
C HIS A 115 1.79 -9.11 17.11
N LEU A 116 2.90 -8.39 16.88
CA LEU A 116 3.69 -7.78 17.96
C LEU A 116 2.96 -6.64 18.69
N SER A 117 1.92 -6.05 18.08
CA SER A 117 1.25 -4.84 18.58
C SER A 117 -0.10 -5.08 19.24
N ALA A 118 -0.39 -6.33 19.62
CA ALA A 118 -1.59 -6.63 20.40
C ALA A 118 -1.57 -5.83 21.73
N PRO A 119 -2.68 -5.18 22.12
CA PRO A 119 -2.69 -4.26 23.24
C PRO A 119 -2.55 -5.04 24.55
N LEU A 120 -1.38 -4.94 25.20
CA LEU A 120 -1.28 -5.28 26.62
C LEU A 120 -1.70 -4.07 27.45
N SER A 121 -2.61 -4.35 28.37
CA SER A 121 -3.23 -3.48 29.37
C SER A 121 -2.28 -2.44 29.98
N SER A 122 -2.63 -1.16 29.77
CA SER A 122 -2.54 0.05 30.61
C SER A 122 -1.47 0.24 31.71
N ASP A 123 -0.43 -0.57 31.83
CA ASP A 123 0.63 -0.32 32.81
C ASP A 123 2.01 -0.20 32.14
N GLN A 124 2.67 0.88 32.52
CA GLN A 124 3.78 1.50 31.83
C GLN A 124 5.06 0.65 31.89
N THR A 125 5.58 0.29 30.72
CA THR A 125 7.01 0.27 30.39
C THR A 125 7.12 0.44 28.87
N GLU A 126 7.97 1.34 28.38
CA GLU A 126 8.34 1.42 26.96
C GLU A 126 8.86 0.05 26.51
N ASP A 127 8.00 -0.75 25.86
CA ASP A 127 8.37 -2.08 25.38
C ASP A 127 9.17 -1.93 24.08
N ASP A 128 10.49 -1.77 24.21
CA ASP A 128 11.45 -1.74 23.10
C ASP A 128 11.51 -3.09 22.34
N THR A 129 10.72 -4.09 22.70
CA THR A 129 10.70 -5.40 22.04
C THR A 129 10.45 -5.30 20.54
N ILE A 130 9.49 -4.46 20.11
CA ILE A 130 9.21 -4.25 18.68
C ILE A 130 10.44 -3.64 18.00
N LEU A 131 11.06 -2.61 18.59
CA LEU A 131 12.25 -1.97 18.04
C LEU A 131 13.42 -2.97 17.92
N VAL A 132 13.68 -3.76 18.95
CA VAL A 132 14.72 -4.80 18.96
C VAL A 132 14.46 -5.82 17.85
N ILE A 133 13.22 -6.28 17.70
CA ILE A 133 12.85 -7.25 16.65
C ILE A 133 12.99 -6.62 15.27
N LEU A 134 12.57 -5.38 15.05
CA LEU A 134 12.76 -4.66 13.80
C LEU A 134 14.26 -4.55 13.44
N CYS A 135 15.11 -4.20 14.40
CA CYS A 135 16.55 -4.14 14.20
C CYS A 135 17.17 -5.51 13.86
N MET A 136 16.60 -6.61 14.34
CA MET A 136 17.03 -7.96 13.99
C MET A 136 16.53 -8.39 12.60
N VAL A 137 15.30 -8.01 12.25
CA VAL A 137 14.62 -8.41 11.01
C VAL A 137 15.10 -7.63 9.79
N TRP A 138 15.44 -6.34 9.96
CA TRP A 138 15.79 -5.49 8.83
C TRP A 138 17.04 -5.95 8.06
N PRO A 139 18.20 -6.24 8.70
CA PRO A 139 19.42 -6.61 7.97
C PRO A 139 19.28 -7.80 7.00
N PRO A 140 18.63 -8.93 7.35
CA PRO A 140 18.40 -10.01 6.38
C PRO A 140 17.41 -9.62 5.28
N LEU A 141 16.37 -8.83 5.57
CA LEU A 141 15.46 -8.30 4.55
C LEU A 141 16.19 -7.38 3.56
N GLU A 142 16.98 -6.43 4.07
CA GLU A 142 17.78 -5.50 3.27
C GLU A 142 18.72 -6.26 2.34
N LYS A 143 19.37 -7.34 2.81
CA LYS A 143 20.19 -8.20 1.95
C LYS A 143 19.39 -8.90 0.85
N ILE A 144 18.20 -9.43 1.18
CA ILE A 144 17.33 -10.07 0.20
C ILE A 144 16.90 -9.06 -0.87
N PHE A 145 16.45 -7.87 -0.49
CA PHE A 145 16.02 -6.85 -1.44
C PHE A 145 17.14 -6.34 -2.36
N ASN A 146 18.39 -6.46 -1.94
CA ASN A 146 19.55 -6.11 -2.75
C ASN A 146 20.11 -7.30 -3.56
N SER A 147 19.48 -8.49 -3.49
CA SER A 147 19.92 -9.70 -4.19
C SER A 147 19.24 -9.86 -5.55
N ALA A 148 19.87 -10.60 -6.46
CA ALA A 148 19.27 -10.94 -7.76
C ALA A 148 18.01 -11.83 -7.62
N HIS A 149 17.78 -12.44 -6.46
CA HIS A 149 16.62 -13.29 -6.20
C HIS A 149 15.28 -12.52 -6.25
N MET A 150 15.31 -11.18 -6.13
CA MET A 150 14.13 -10.32 -6.28
C MET A 150 13.53 -10.31 -7.68
N GLU A 151 14.19 -10.89 -8.69
CA GLU A 151 13.56 -11.20 -9.98
C GLU A 151 12.40 -12.20 -9.83
N ASN A 152 12.37 -12.99 -8.75
CA ASN A 152 11.25 -13.85 -8.44
C ASN A 152 10.09 -13.05 -7.82
N GLY A 153 8.96 -12.97 -8.54
CA GLY A 153 7.75 -12.28 -8.08
C GLY A 153 7.17 -12.81 -6.77
N ASN A 154 7.21 -14.13 -6.52
CA ASN A 154 6.71 -14.71 -5.27
C ASN A 154 7.57 -14.32 -4.06
N LEU A 155 8.89 -14.29 -4.24
CA LEU A 155 9.82 -13.83 -3.21
C LEU A 155 9.64 -12.33 -2.93
N SER A 156 9.53 -11.52 -3.98
CA SER A 156 9.24 -10.08 -3.88
C SER A 156 7.94 -9.83 -3.11
N ALA A 157 6.86 -10.53 -3.49
CA ALA A 157 5.56 -10.41 -2.84
C ALA A 157 5.61 -10.83 -1.35
N ALA A 158 6.32 -11.91 -1.02
CA ALA A 158 6.48 -12.35 0.36
C ALA A 158 7.29 -11.35 1.20
N ALA A 159 8.36 -10.77 0.64
CA ALA A 159 9.18 -9.76 1.31
C ALA A 159 8.39 -8.47 1.54
N CYS A 160 7.67 -8.00 0.52
CA CYS A 160 6.78 -6.84 0.57
C CYS A 160 5.63 -7.04 1.58
N ARG A 161 5.01 -8.23 1.62
CA ARG A 161 3.99 -8.57 2.63
C ARG A 161 4.58 -8.55 4.04
N CYS A 162 5.76 -9.12 4.23
CA CYS A 162 6.47 -9.09 5.51
C CYS A 162 6.69 -7.65 6.00
N LEU A 163 7.15 -6.76 5.13
CA LEU A 163 7.29 -5.33 5.43
C LEU A 163 5.96 -4.65 5.76
N SER A 164 4.90 -4.88 4.97
CA SER A 164 3.59 -4.27 5.23
C SER A 164 3.05 -4.66 6.61
N GLN A 165 3.21 -5.93 7.01
CA GLN A 165 2.83 -6.39 8.36
C GLN A 165 3.66 -5.70 9.44
N ALA A 166 4.98 -5.55 9.23
CA ALA A 166 5.86 -4.86 10.16
C ALA A 166 5.51 -3.38 10.32
N ILE A 167 5.13 -2.70 9.23
CA ILE A 167 4.72 -1.28 9.25
C ILE A 167 3.43 -1.10 10.04
N HIS A 168 2.42 -1.92 9.76
CA HIS A 168 1.12 -1.81 10.43
C HIS A 168 1.21 -2.09 11.93
N SER A 169 2.04 -3.06 12.34
CA SER A 169 2.20 -3.35 13.76
C SER A 169 3.07 -2.30 14.45
N SER A 170 4.24 -1.97 13.91
CA SER A 170 5.25 -1.23 14.68
C SER A 170 4.91 0.24 14.95
N GLY A 171 3.93 0.81 14.23
CA GLY A 171 3.53 2.19 14.38
C GLY A 171 4.72 3.15 14.29
N GLU A 172 4.79 4.12 15.20
CA GLU A 172 5.85 5.12 15.25
C GLU A 172 7.27 4.52 15.33
N GLN A 173 7.46 3.32 15.90
CA GLN A 173 8.80 2.74 16.06
C GLN A 173 9.46 2.34 14.73
N PHE A 174 8.71 2.25 13.63
CA PHE A 174 9.25 1.92 12.31
C PHE A 174 10.02 3.08 11.64
N HIS A 175 9.88 4.30 12.15
CA HIS A 175 10.36 5.52 11.51
C HIS A 175 11.86 5.51 11.15
N MET A 176 12.68 4.81 11.95
CA MET A 176 14.13 4.67 11.72
C MET A 176 14.49 3.90 10.45
N LEU A 177 13.60 3.01 9.99
CA LEU A 177 13.80 2.19 8.78
C LEU A 177 13.20 2.82 7.53
N LEU A 178 12.34 3.82 7.71
CA LEU A 178 11.53 4.40 6.65
C LEU A 178 12.32 4.88 5.42
N PRO A 179 13.44 5.63 5.56
CA PRO A 179 14.23 6.05 4.41
C PRO A 179 14.79 4.88 3.60
N LYS A 180 15.31 3.86 4.31
CA LYS A 180 15.88 2.68 3.66
C LYS A 180 14.83 1.84 2.96
N VAL A 181 13.67 1.68 3.59
CA VAL A 181 12.54 0.92 3.03
C VAL A 181 12.02 1.58 1.76
N LEU A 182 11.75 2.90 1.78
CA LEU A 182 11.25 3.60 0.60
C LEU A 182 12.27 3.67 -0.55
N ASP A 183 13.56 3.83 -0.22
CA ASP A 183 14.64 3.77 -1.20
C ASP A 183 14.69 2.39 -1.87
N CYS A 184 14.65 1.34 -1.05
CA CYS A 184 14.66 -0.06 -1.47
C CYS A 184 13.45 -0.44 -2.36
N LEU A 185 12.23 -0.07 -1.95
CA LEU A 185 11.00 -0.37 -2.69
C LEU A 185 11.00 0.33 -4.05
N SER A 186 11.35 1.62 -4.09
CA SER A 186 11.36 2.38 -5.34
C SER A 186 12.48 1.93 -6.29
N ALA A 187 13.66 1.59 -5.78
CA ALA A 187 14.76 1.05 -6.57
C ALA A 187 14.42 -0.33 -7.16
N ASN A 188 13.85 -1.23 -6.35
CA ASN A 188 13.47 -2.56 -6.82
C ASN A 188 12.34 -2.50 -7.85
N PHE A 189 11.35 -1.60 -7.69
CA PHE A 189 10.32 -1.42 -8.70
C PHE A 189 10.89 -0.98 -10.05
N LEU A 190 11.90 -0.09 -10.07
CA LEU A 190 12.56 0.33 -11.31
C LEU A 190 13.27 -0.84 -12.03
N LEU A 191 13.79 -1.81 -11.27
CA LEU A 191 14.42 -3.02 -11.81
C LEU A 191 13.41 -4.08 -12.25
N PHE A 192 12.33 -4.26 -11.48
CA PHE A 192 11.34 -5.32 -11.66
C PHE A 192 9.93 -4.71 -11.77
N GLN A 193 9.70 -4.04 -12.89
CA GLN A 193 8.52 -3.18 -13.09
C GLN A 193 7.17 -3.92 -13.19
N THR A 194 7.20 -5.25 -13.29
CA THR A 194 6.02 -6.12 -13.23
C THR A 194 5.63 -6.49 -11.79
N HIS A 195 6.48 -6.20 -10.80
CA HIS A 195 6.24 -6.54 -9.40
C HIS A 195 5.52 -5.37 -8.71
N GLU A 196 4.21 -5.34 -8.84
CA GLU A 196 3.35 -4.30 -8.27
C GLU A 196 3.35 -4.29 -6.73
N CYS A 197 3.79 -5.39 -6.09
CA CYS A 197 3.95 -5.49 -4.65
C CYS A 197 4.82 -4.38 -4.05
N TYR A 198 5.82 -3.87 -4.77
CA TYR A 198 6.65 -2.76 -4.32
C TYR A 198 5.85 -1.45 -4.18
N ILE A 199 4.97 -1.17 -5.15
CA ILE A 199 4.07 -0.02 -5.10
C ILE A 199 3.03 -0.20 -4.00
N LYS A 200 2.44 -1.40 -3.88
CA LYS A 200 1.45 -1.72 -2.82
C LYS A 200 2.05 -1.50 -1.43
N THR A 201 3.28 -1.95 -1.18
CA THR A 201 3.95 -1.71 0.11
C THR A 201 4.36 -0.24 0.28
N ALA A 202 4.78 0.46 -0.77
CA ALA A 202 5.02 1.90 -0.69
C ALA A 202 3.74 2.67 -0.33
N ALA A 203 2.57 2.24 -0.80
CA ALA A 203 1.29 2.83 -0.41
C ALA A 203 1.05 2.67 1.09
N VAL A 204 1.23 1.46 1.64
CA VAL A 204 1.14 1.19 3.08
C VAL A 204 2.06 2.12 3.90
N VAL A 205 3.27 2.36 3.42
CA VAL A 205 4.19 3.30 4.05
C VAL A 205 3.64 4.73 4.06
N ILE A 206 3.08 5.20 2.94
CA ILE A 206 2.49 6.55 2.83
C ILE A 206 1.25 6.67 3.71
N GLU A 207 0.42 5.64 3.81
CA GLU A 207 -0.73 5.63 4.71
C GLU A 207 -0.31 5.73 6.18
N ALA A 208 0.77 5.03 6.55
CA ALA A 208 1.26 4.99 7.92
C ALA A 208 2.06 6.24 8.34
N PHE A 209 2.80 6.88 7.43
CA PHE A 209 3.75 7.96 7.79
C PHE A 209 3.65 9.21 6.92
N GLY A 210 2.84 9.21 5.86
CA GLY A 210 2.78 10.31 4.89
C GLY A 210 2.39 11.65 5.51
N TYR A 211 1.63 11.64 6.61
CA TYR A 211 1.17 12.84 7.32
C TYR A 211 2.29 13.61 8.05
N ARG A 212 3.48 13.00 8.20
CA ARG A 212 4.63 13.59 8.88
C ARG A 212 5.41 14.48 7.91
N GLU A 213 5.42 15.79 8.18
CA GLU A 213 6.09 16.77 7.32
C GLU A 213 7.59 16.50 7.12
N GLU A 214 8.25 15.94 8.12
CA GLU A 214 9.68 15.56 8.08
C GLU A 214 10.02 14.55 6.98
N TYR A 215 9.06 13.73 6.56
CA TYR A 215 9.23 12.74 5.48
C TYR A 215 8.71 13.23 4.12
N GLY A 216 8.29 14.49 4.01
CA GLY A 216 7.72 15.03 2.78
C GLY A 216 8.64 14.91 1.56
N SER A 217 9.93 15.22 1.72
CA SER A 217 10.92 15.10 0.64
C SER A 217 11.13 13.64 0.19
N LEU A 218 11.13 12.70 1.15
CA LEU A 218 11.24 11.28 0.89
C LEU A 218 10.01 10.76 0.13
N CYS A 219 8.80 11.13 0.55
CA CYS A 219 7.56 10.78 -0.14
C CYS A 219 7.55 11.30 -1.58
N ILE A 220 7.96 12.55 -1.81
CA ILE A 220 8.06 13.15 -3.14
C ILE A 220 9.07 12.38 -4.00
N SER A 221 10.26 12.09 -3.47
CA SER A 221 11.29 11.34 -4.18
C SER A 221 10.80 9.94 -4.57
N THR A 222 10.10 9.24 -3.67
CA THR A 222 9.51 7.93 -3.97
C THR A 222 8.49 8.04 -5.10
N PHE A 223 7.55 8.98 -5.02
CA PHE A 223 6.54 9.16 -6.07
C PHE A 223 7.18 9.51 -7.42
N GLN A 224 8.21 10.36 -7.42
CA GLN A 224 8.96 10.70 -8.62
C GLN A 224 9.58 9.47 -9.28
N ARG A 225 10.24 8.61 -8.50
CA ARG A 225 10.85 7.37 -9.00
C ARG A 225 9.80 6.41 -9.55
N LEU A 226 8.69 6.20 -8.85
CA LEU A 226 7.60 5.35 -9.34
C LEU A 226 7.02 5.89 -10.65
N ASN A 227 6.80 7.20 -10.75
CA ASN A 227 6.32 7.84 -11.99
C ASN A 227 7.29 7.76 -13.16
N SER A 228 8.59 7.64 -12.89
CA SER A 228 9.62 7.54 -13.93
C SER A 228 9.74 6.13 -14.53
N ALA A 229 9.07 5.12 -13.96
CA ALA A 229 9.10 3.77 -14.48
C ALA A 229 8.43 3.66 -15.86
N GLU A 230 9.02 2.86 -16.74
CA GLU A 230 8.52 2.64 -18.10
C GLU A 230 7.14 1.98 -18.11
N SER A 231 6.89 1.05 -17.18
CA SER A 231 5.60 0.38 -17.00
C SER A 231 4.48 1.33 -16.58
N ILE A 232 4.79 2.38 -15.81
CA ILE A 232 3.81 3.42 -15.46
C ILE A 232 3.62 4.38 -16.64
N ALA A 233 4.71 4.73 -17.33
CA ALA A 233 4.64 5.59 -18.52
C ALA A 233 3.77 4.96 -19.63
N SER A 234 3.86 3.63 -19.79
CA SER A 234 3.15 2.87 -20.83
C SER A 234 1.64 2.75 -20.61
N LEU A 235 1.11 3.04 -19.41
CA LEU A 235 -0.32 3.10 -19.09
C LEU A 235 -1.00 4.30 -19.81
N ASN A 236 -1.04 4.31 -21.14
CA ASN A 236 -1.48 5.45 -21.94
C ASN A 236 -2.80 5.21 -22.68
N SER A 237 -3.41 4.05 -22.50
CA SER A 237 -4.72 3.69 -23.06
C SER A 237 -5.44 2.71 -22.14
N SER A 238 -6.77 2.68 -22.20
CA SER A 238 -7.57 1.71 -21.45
C SER A 238 -7.22 0.27 -21.79
N TYR A 239 -6.90 -0.01 -23.05
CA TYR A 239 -6.44 -1.33 -23.49
C TYR A 239 -5.19 -1.80 -22.75
N VAL A 240 -4.16 -0.95 -22.62
CA VAL A 240 -2.95 -1.32 -21.85
C VAL A 240 -3.27 -1.49 -20.37
N CYS A 241 -4.16 -0.65 -19.83
CA CYS A 241 -4.61 -0.78 -18.45
C CYS A 241 -5.33 -2.11 -18.18
N ASP A 242 -6.07 -2.63 -19.17
CA ASP A 242 -6.72 -3.94 -19.09
C ASP A 242 -5.73 -5.12 -19.19
N GLN A 243 -4.54 -4.93 -19.76
CA GLN A 243 -3.48 -5.95 -19.76
C GLN A 243 -2.72 -6.04 -18.44
N GLU A 244 -2.60 -4.91 -17.72
CA GLU A 244 -1.84 -4.80 -16.47
C GLU A 244 -2.70 -4.27 -15.31
N PRO A 245 -3.84 -4.92 -14.99
CA PRO A 245 -4.81 -4.37 -14.05
C PRO A 245 -4.28 -4.26 -12.61
N ASP A 246 -3.43 -5.20 -12.19
CA ASP A 246 -2.83 -5.21 -10.85
C ASP A 246 -1.86 -4.04 -10.66
N LEU A 247 -1.10 -3.69 -11.70
CA LEU A 247 -0.20 -2.55 -11.70
C LEU A 247 -0.99 -1.24 -11.63
N VAL A 248 -2.07 -1.13 -12.41
CA VAL A 248 -2.98 0.03 -12.37
C VAL A 248 -3.58 0.22 -10.99
N GLU A 249 -4.10 -0.86 -10.39
CA GLU A 249 -4.67 -0.83 -9.05
C GLU A 249 -3.62 -0.41 -8.00
N ALA A 250 -2.43 -1.00 -8.04
CA ALA A 250 -1.34 -0.63 -7.14
C ALA A 250 -0.97 0.85 -7.26
N TYR A 251 -0.75 1.34 -8.47
CA TYR A 251 -0.33 2.72 -8.74
C TYR A 251 -1.39 3.75 -8.36
N THR A 252 -2.66 3.51 -8.72
CA THR A 252 -3.76 4.42 -8.39
C THR A 252 -4.04 4.44 -6.88
N ASN A 253 -3.93 3.31 -6.19
CA ASN A 253 -4.03 3.25 -4.73
C ASN A 253 -2.87 4.01 -4.06
N PHE A 254 -1.63 3.85 -4.53
CA PHE A 254 -0.49 4.63 -4.05
C PHE A 254 -0.72 6.14 -4.23
N ALA A 255 -1.17 6.57 -5.41
CA ALA A 255 -1.44 7.97 -5.69
C ALA A 255 -2.58 8.54 -4.82
N CYS A 256 -3.66 7.77 -4.60
CA CYS A 256 -4.71 8.19 -3.67
C CYS A 256 -4.20 8.25 -2.23
N ALA A 257 -3.41 7.28 -1.76
CA ALA A 257 -2.79 7.33 -0.45
C ALA A 257 -1.92 8.59 -0.30
N PHE A 258 -1.10 8.91 -1.31
CA PHE A 258 -0.30 10.12 -1.33
C PHE A 258 -1.14 11.40 -1.16
N VAL A 259 -2.24 11.52 -1.91
CA VAL A 259 -3.13 12.70 -1.79
C VAL A 259 -3.88 12.74 -0.45
N ARG A 260 -4.27 11.58 0.09
CA ARG A 260 -5.04 11.50 1.35
C ARG A 260 -4.19 11.80 2.57
N PHE A 261 -2.97 11.28 2.61
CA PHE A 261 -2.16 11.26 3.83
C PHE A 261 -1.06 12.32 3.83
N CYS A 262 -0.55 12.78 2.69
CA CYS A 262 0.52 13.79 2.69
C CYS A 262 0.02 15.21 3.04
N PRO A 263 0.83 16.03 3.73
CA PRO A 263 0.52 17.44 3.97
C PRO A 263 0.34 18.24 2.69
N LYS A 264 -0.48 19.31 2.74
CA LYS A 264 -0.76 20.18 1.59
C LYS A 264 0.50 20.72 0.89
N ALA A 265 1.53 21.05 1.67
CA ALA A 265 2.81 21.53 1.12
C ALA A 265 3.50 20.46 0.25
N VAL A 266 3.49 19.21 0.71
CA VAL A 266 4.05 18.05 0.00
C VAL A 266 3.26 17.76 -1.27
N ILE A 267 1.93 17.77 -1.19
CA ILE A 267 1.03 17.62 -2.35
C ILE A 267 1.29 18.71 -3.39
N THR A 268 1.43 19.97 -2.96
CA THR A 268 1.69 21.11 -3.86
C THR A 268 3.04 20.98 -4.56
N ALA A 269 4.08 20.57 -3.83
CA ALA A 269 5.40 20.31 -4.39
C ALA A 269 5.41 19.12 -5.38
N ALA A 270 4.48 18.18 -5.21
CA ALA A 270 4.29 17.03 -6.08
C ALA A 270 3.42 17.28 -7.33
N GLY A 271 3.08 18.54 -7.64
CA GLY A 271 2.08 18.89 -8.65
C GLY A 271 2.27 18.25 -10.02
N SER A 272 3.48 18.24 -10.58
CA SER A 272 3.75 17.65 -11.90
C SER A 272 3.57 16.14 -11.92
N MET A 273 3.91 15.46 -10.82
CA MET A 273 3.73 14.01 -10.67
C MET A 273 2.26 13.65 -10.52
N LEU A 274 1.52 14.48 -9.77
CA LEU A 274 0.09 14.34 -9.62
C LEU A 274 -0.62 14.53 -10.96
N GLU A 275 -0.25 15.54 -11.74
CA GLU A 275 -0.82 15.77 -13.08
C GLU A 275 -0.71 14.52 -13.98
N VAL A 276 0.49 13.93 -14.06
CA VAL A 276 0.67 12.67 -14.80
C VAL A 276 -0.21 11.57 -14.22
N SER A 277 -0.19 11.36 -12.90
CA SER A 277 -1.00 10.31 -12.26
C SER A 277 -2.50 10.49 -12.49
N PHE A 278 -2.99 11.73 -12.56
CA PHE A 278 -4.39 12.05 -12.87
C PHE A 278 -4.75 11.70 -14.29
N GLN A 279 -3.89 12.02 -15.26
CA GLN A 279 -4.10 11.62 -16.64
C GLN A 279 -4.18 10.10 -16.77
N LYS A 280 -3.28 9.38 -16.07
CA LYS A 280 -3.32 7.91 -15.99
C LYS A 280 -4.62 7.41 -15.38
N ALA A 281 -5.03 7.96 -14.24
CA ALA A 281 -6.28 7.58 -13.57
C ALA A 281 -7.52 7.82 -14.44
N ALA A 282 -7.59 8.95 -15.16
CA ALA A 282 -8.69 9.25 -16.07
C ALA A 282 -8.81 8.20 -17.19
N ILE A 283 -7.69 7.77 -17.77
CA ILE A 283 -7.65 6.67 -18.74
C ILE A 283 -8.13 5.36 -18.10
N CYS A 284 -7.63 5.04 -16.90
CA CYS A 284 -7.95 3.82 -16.17
C CYS A 284 -9.42 3.73 -15.74
N CYS A 285 -10.12 4.85 -15.57
CA CYS A 285 -11.57 4.87 -15.29
C CYS A 285 -12.40 4.22 -16.41
N THR A 286 -11.84 4.12 -17.63
CA THR A 286 -12.47 3.48 -18.79
C THR A 286 -12.00 2.06 -19.05
N ALA A 287 -11.14 1.50 -18.19
CA ALA A 287 -10.72 0.10 -18.26
C ALA A 287 -11.91 -0.82 -17.97
N MET A 288 -11.96 -1.98 -18.65
CA MET A 288 -12.97 -3.00 -18.40
C MET A 288 -12.70 -3.77 -17.10
N HIS A 289 -11.45 -3.80 -16.64
CA HIS A 289 -11.11 -4.45 -15.38
C HIS A 289 -11.65 -3.69 -14.16
N ARG A 290 -12.57 -4.33 -13.42
CA ARG A 290 -13.29 -3.74 -12.28
C ARG A 290 -12.37 -3.16 -11.20
N GLY A 291 -11.32 -3.87 -10.80
CA GLY A 291 -10.39 -3.43 -9.73
C GLY A 291 -9.68 -2.12 -10.09
N ALA A 292 -8.90 -2.15 -11.18
CA ALA A 292 -8.31 -1.00 -11.85
C ALA A 292 -9.25 0.22 -12.00
N ALA A 293 -10.46 0.02 -12.56
CA ALA A 293 -11.41 1.11 -12.75
C ALA A 293 -11.90 1.71 -11.41
N LEU A 294 -12.22 0.87 -10.42
CA LEU A 294 -12.64 1.32 -9.09
C LEU A 294 -11.52 2.05 -8.34
N ALA A 295 -10.28 1.56 -8.42
CA ALA A 295 -9.12 2.21 -7.81
C ALA A 295 -8.85 3.58 -8.44
N ALA A 296 -8.94 3.68 -9.78
CA ALA A 296 -8.83 4.93 -10.50
C ALA A 296 -9.95 5.93 -10.13
N MET A 297 -11.21 5.48 -10.10
CA MET A 297 -12.34 6.31 -9.68
C MET A 297 -12.22 6.75 -8.22
N SER A 298 -11.78 5.86 -7.33
CA SER A 298 -11.47 6.19 -5.94
C SER A 298 -10.46 7.32 -5.90
N TYR A 299 -9.33 7.20 -6.61
CA TYR A 299 -8.31 8.25 -6.66
C TYR A 299 -8.84 9.59 -7.20
N MET A 300 -9.59 9.57 -8.31
CA MET A 300 -10.25 10.76 -8.87
C MET A 300 -11.27 11.38 -7.91
N SER A 301 -11.88 10.60 -7.03
CA SER A 301 -12.76 11.10 -5.97
C SER A 301 -11.99 11.64 -4.75
N CYS A 302 -10.84 11.03 -4.39
CA CYS A 302 -9.98 11.41 -3.27
C CYS A 302 -9.54 12.89 -3.39
N THR A 303 -9.41 13.35 -4.62
CA THR A 303 -8.88 14.66 -5.00
C THR A 303 -9.99 15.71 -4.96
N LYS A 304 -10.66 15.80 -3.81
CA LYS A 304 -11.80 16.70 -3.54
C LYS A 304 -12.59 17.01 -4.81
N SER A 305 -13.09 15.98 -5.48
CA SER A 305 -13.92 16.14 -6.68
C SER A 305 -15.08 17.09 -6.39
N ALA A 306 -15.59 17.13 -5.16
CA ALA A 306 -16.50 18.15 -4.67
C ALA A 306 -15.95 19.57 -4.88
N THR A 307 -14.70 19.89 -4.51
CA THR A 307 -14.11 21.21 -4.73
C THR A 307 -13.84 21.49 -6.21
N ILE A 308 -13.43 20.51 -7.02
CA ILE A 308 -13.25 20.70 -8.47
C ILE A 308 -14.60 20.94 -9.16
N LEU A 309 -15.63 20.18 -8.84
CA LEU A 309 -16.98 20.34 -9.36
C LEU A 309 -17.64 21.64 -8.88
N GLN A 310 -17.42 22.00 -7.61
CA GLN A 310 -17.80 23.30 -7.06
C GLN A 310 -17.10 24.46 -7.76
N GLN A 311 -15.79 24.34 -8.01
CA GLN A 311 -15.01 25.34 -8.73
C GLN A 311 -15.40 25.41 -10.21
N LEU A 312 -15.64 24.27 -10.86
CA LEU A 312 -16.10 24.19 -12.24
C LEU A 312 -17.47 24.86 -12.37
N GLY A 313 -18.42 24.52 -11.50
CA GLY A 313 -19.72 25.17 -11.46
C GLY A 313 -19.65 26.65 -11.09
N ALA A 314 -18.72 27.06 -10.22
CA ALA A 314 -18.46 28.46 -9.90
C ALA A 314 -17.87 29.23 -11.10
N ILE A 315 -16.94 28.61 -11.83
CA ILE A 315 -16.38 29.16 -13.08
C ILE A 315 -17.47 29.26 -14.15
N CYS A 316 -18.33 28.25 -14.32
CA CYS A 316 -19.48 28.33 -15.23
C CYS A 316 -20.42 29.48 -14.83
N SER A 317 -20.74 29.62 -13.54
CA SER A 317 -21.60 30.70 -13.02
C SER A 317 -20.98 32.09 -13.17
N LEU A 318 -19.66 32.21 -13.08
CA LEU A 318 -18.91 33.46 -13.28
C LEU A 318 -18.71 33.77 -14.77
N ALA A 319 -18.45 32.76 -15.60
CA ALA A 319 -18.23 32.88 -17.03
C ALA A 319 -19.50 33.36 -17.76
N GLU A 320 -20.69 32.95 -17.30
CA GLU A 320 -21.98 33.48 -17.77
C GLU A 320 -22.17 34.97 -17.52
N ARG A 321 -21.46 35.54 -16.53
CA ARG A 321 -21.48 36.97 -16.21
C ARG A 321 -20.43 37.77 -16.97
N THR A 322 -19.65 37.14 -17.85
CA THR A 322 -18.56 37.75 -18.62
C THR A 322 -18.65 37.35 -20.10
N SER A 323 -17.78 37.91 -20.95
CA SER A 323 -17.70 37.55 -22.38
C SER A 323 -17.21 36.13 -22.66
N TRP A 324 -16.90 35.33 -21.62
CA TRP A 324 -16.36 33.97 -21.71
C TRP A 324 -17.44 32.87 -21.74
N ALA A 325 -18.72 33.25 -21.70
CA ALA A 325 -19.86 32.33 -21.78
C ALA A 325 -19.82 31.40 -23.02
N ALA A 326 -19.17 31.82 -24.10
CA ALA A 326 -19.03 31.01 -25.31
C ALA A 326 -18.01 29.85 -25.16
N VAL A 327 -17.08 29.92 -24.20
CA VAL A 327 -16.00 28.94 -24.01
C VAL A 327 -16.29 27.98 -22.85
N MET A 328 -16.88 28.47 -21.76
CA MET A 328 -17.33 27.66 -20.62
C MET A 328 -18.66 28.20 -20.08
N SER A 329 -19.77 27.52 -20.38
CA SER A 329 -21.10 27.82 -19.83
C SER A 329 -21.75 26.55 -19.28
N TRP A 330 -22.81 26.71 -18.48
CA TRP A 330 -23.64 25.58 -18.06
C TRP A 330 -24.18 24.79 -19.26
N ASN A 331 -24.41 25.46 -20.39
CA ASN A 331 -24.83 24.83 -21.64
C ASN A 331 -23.72 23.95 -22.27
N SER A 332 -22.48 24.41 -22.26
CA SER A 332 -21.33 23.63 -22.75
C SER A 332 -21.08 22.39 -21.88
N LEU A 333 -21.18 22.56 -20.55
CA LEU A 333 -21.06 21.46 -19.59
C LEU A 333 -22.21 20.47 -19.72
N GLY A 334 -23.45 20.95 -19.88
CA GLY A 334 -24.63 20.13 -20.14
C GLY A 334 -24.53 19.37 -21.46
N GLY A 335 -24.01 20.00 -22.51
CA GLY A 335 -23.72 19.36 -23.78
C GLY A 335 -22.68 18.25 -23.66
N TRP A 336 -21.60 18.48 -22.91
CA TRP A 336 -20.60 17.46 -22.58
C TRP A 336 -21.21 16.29 -21.83
N LEU A 337 -21.96 16.55 -20.75
CA LEU A 337 -22.62 15.51 -19.96
C LEU A 337 -23.62 14.71 -20.80
N GLN A 338 -24.42 15.36 -21.66
CA GLN A 338 -25.31 14.67 -22.57
C GLN A 338 -24.57 13.79 -23.56
N SER A 339 -23.46 14.27 -24.14
CA SER A 339 -22.63 13.47 -25.04
C SER A 339 -21.99 12.27 -24.34
N THR A 340 -21.52 12.44 -23.10
CA THR A 340 -20.94 11.36 -22.30
C THR A 340 -21.99 10.31 -21.93
N VAL A 341 -23.16 10.74 -21.45
CA VAL A 341 -24.26 9.83 -21.05
C VAL A 341 -24.81 9.06 -22.25
N ARG A 342 -24.91 9.71 -23.43
CA ARG A 342 -25.32 9.05 -24.68
C ARG A 342 -24.27 8.09 -25.26
N ALA A 343 -23.01 8.24 -24.87
CA ALA A 343 -21.94 7.33 -25.27
C ALA A 343 -21.86 6.06 -24.40
N LEU A 344 -22.63 5.98 -23.31
CA LEU A 344 -22.74 4.77 -22.49
C LEU A 344 -23.46 3.65 -23.27
N PRO A 345 -23.06 2.37 -23.11
CA PRO A 345 -23.76 1.26 -23.75
C PRO A 345 -25.23 1.21 -23.33
N ALA A 346 -26.12 0.85 -24.25
CA ALA A 346 -27.59 0.88 -24.05
C ALA A 346 -28.10 -0.03 -22.90
N GLU A 347 -27.24 -0.88 -22.37
CA GLU A 347 -27.51 -1.78 -21.25
C GLU A 347 -27.41 -1.08 -19.88
N TYR A 348 -26.74 0.08 -19.80
CA TYR A 348 -26.49 0.79 -18.54
C TYR A 348 -27.60 1.77 -18.15
N LEU A 349 -28.43 2.19 -19.10
CA LEU A 349 -29.48 3.19 -18.89
C LEU A 349 -30.78 2.74 -19.55
N ARG A 350 -31.89 2.88 -18.82
CA ARG A 350 -33.22 2.70 -19.42
C ARG A 350 -33.52 3.88 -20.35
N GLN A 351 -34.39 3.63 -21.33
CA GLN A 351 -34.82 4.66 -22.28
C GLN A 351 -35.42 5.86 -21.53
N GLY A 352 -34.87 7.06 -21.75
CA GLY A 352 -35.29 8.29 -21.05
C GLY A 352 -34.51 8.62 -19.78
N GLU A 353 -33.70 7.70 -19.22
CA GLU A 353 -32.90 7.97 -18.01
C GLU A 353 -31.74 8.93 -18.29
N ALA A 354 -31.18 8.91 -19.50
CA ALA A 354 -30.15 9.86 -19.90
C ALA A 354 -30.65 11.32 -19.86
N GLU A 355 -31.89 11.52 -20.30
CA GLU A 355 -32.56 12.82 -20.35
C GLU A 355 -32.95 13.35 -18.96
N THR A 356 -33.10 12.48 -17.96
CA THR A 356 -33.42 12.86 -16.57
C THR A 356 -32.17 13.00 -15.69
N LEU A 357 -31.14 12.18 -15.91
CA LEU A 357 -29.89 12.21 -15.13
C LEU A 357 -29.10 13.50 -15.33
N VAL A 358 -28.93 13.94 -16.57
CA VAL A 358 -28.10 15.13 -16.86
C VAL A 358 -28.65 16.40 -16.19
N PRO A 359 -29.96 16.72 -16.26
CA PRO A 359 -30.54 17.84 -15.51
C PRO A 359 -30.35 17.72 -13.99
N LEU A 360 -30.51 16.52 -13.42
CA LEU A 360 -30.30 16.29 -11.98
C LEU A 360 -28.85 16.56 -11.57
N TRP A 361 -27.88 16.09 -12.35
CA TRP A 361 -26.46 16.34 -12.09
C TRP A 361 -26.09 17.81 -12.24
N LEU A 362 -26.61 18.50 -13.26
CA LEU A 362 -26.41 19.94 -13.44
C LEU A 362 -26.98 20.74 -12.27
N ASN A 363 -28.17 20.40 -11.78
CA ASN A 363 -28.76 21.04 -10.60
C ASN A 363 -27.92 20.82 -9.34
N ALA A 364 -27.47 19.58 -9.09
CA ALA A 364 -26.60 19.28 -7.96
C ALA A 364 -25.27 20.05 -8.04
N LEU A 365 -24.69 20.19 -9.23
CA LEU A 365 -23.49 20.99 -9.48
C LEU A 365 -23.72 22.47 -9.24
N ALA A 366 -24.87 23.01 -9.67
CA ALA A 366 -25.23 24.41 -9.45
C ALA A 366 -25.40 24.72 -7.97
N SER A 367 -26.07 23.85 -7.21
CA SER A 367 -26.20 23.99 -5.75
C SER A 367 -24.84 23.97 -5.06
N ALA A 368 -24.00 22.99 -5.40
CA ALA A 368 -22.65 22.91 -4.83
C ALA A 368 -21.79 24.15 -5.17
N ALA A 369 -21.87 24.65 -6.41
CA ALA A 369 -21.16 25.86 -6.83
C ALA A 369 -21.61 27.11 -6.06
N SER A 370 -22.91 27.24 -5.81
CA SER A 370 -23.48 28.32 -5.00
C SER A 370 -22.93 28.28 -3.57
N ASP A 371 -22.91 27.11 -2.93
CA ASP A 371 -22.37 26.92 -1.58
C ASP A 371 -20.87 27.30 -1.52
N TYR A 372 -20.11 26.93 -2.54
CA TYR A 372 -18.69 27.28 -2.62
C TYR A 372 -18.47 28.80 -2.78
N LEU A 373 -19.21 29.46 -3.68
CA LEU A 373 -19.13 30.91 -3.87
C LEU A 373 -19.53 31.68 -2.60
N ALA A 374 -20.55 31.21 -1.89
CA ALA A 374 -20.97 31.75 -0.59
C ALA A 374 -19.88 31.59 0.48
N SER A 375 -19.24 30.42 0.54
CA SER A 375 -18.14 30.18 1.49
C SER A 375 -16.93 31.08 1.25
N LYS A 376 -16.65 31.44 -0.01
CA LYS A 376 -15.54 32.32 -0.39
C LYS A 376 -15.81 33.79 -0.14
N THR A 377 -17.03 34.25 -0.34
CA THR A 377 -17.43 35.62 -0.02
C THR A 377 -17.54 35.88 1.48
N CYS A 378 -17.81 34.84 2.29
CA CYS A 378 -17.86 34.94 3.75
C CYS A 378 -16.47 34.89 4.41
N ALA A 379 -15.51 34.16 3.81
CA ALA A 379 -14.14 34.06 4.32
C ALA A 379 -13.36 35.40 4.29
N ASP A 380 -13.75 36.34 3.42
CA ASP A 380 -13.19 37.70 3.40
C ASP A 380 -13.77 38.60 4.51
N ALA A 381 -14.74 38.12 5.31
CA ALA A 381 -15.45 38.91 6.32
C ALA A 381 -15.28 38.46 7.78
N SER A 382 -14.93 37.20 8.09
CA SER A 382 -14.64 36.81 9.49
C SER A 382 -13.93 35.45 9.63
N THR A 383 -12.92 35.41 10.48
CA THR A 383 -12.37 34.20 11.10
C THR A 383 -13.44 33.54 12.00
N ASP A 384 -14.15 32.54 11.50
CA ASP A 384 -14.68 31.47 12.36
C ASP A 384 -14.98 30.20 11.57
N HIS A 385 -14.41 29.08 12.00
CA HIS A 385 -14.51 27.77 11.38
C HIS A 385 -15.81 27.07 11.78
N ALA A 386 -16.80 27.02 10.90
CA ALA A 386 -17.92 26.08 10.99
C ALA A 386 -17.96 25.23 9.72
N TYR A 387 -17.69 23.93 9.89
CA TYR A 387 -17.74 22.91 8.84
C TYR A 387 -19.16 22.73 8.30
N MET A 388 -19.24 22.33 7.03
CA MET A 388 -20.45 22.12 6.24
C MET A 388 -21.47 21.21 6.94
N GLN A 389 -22.63 21.74 7.30
CA GLN A 389 -23.87 20.98 7.45
C GLN A 389 -24.67 21.15 6.17
N GLY A 390 -24.90 20.05 5.45
CA GLY A 390 -25.85 20.03 4.35
C GLY A 390 -27.23 20.39 4.87
N LYS A 391 -27.90 21.34 4.21
CA LYS A 391 -29.33 21.54 4.40
C LYS A 391 -30.04 20.32 3.81
N GLU A 392 -30.62 19.49 4.66
CA GLU A 392 -31.72 18.62 4.26
C GLU A 392 -32.89 19.54 3.88
N GLU A 393 -33.18 19.65 2.58
CA GLU A 393 -34.50 20.09 2.15
C GLU A 393 -35.45 18.90 2.26
N GLU A 394 -36.43 19.02 3.15
CA GLU A 394 -37.58 18.13 3.25
C GLU A 394 -38.33 18.08 1.90
N LEU A 395 -38.51 16.87 1.38
CA LEU A 395 -39.58 16.50 0.45
C LEU A 395 -40.09 15.10 0.78
#